data_AF-A0A563F2F3-F1
#
_entry.id   AF-A0A563F2F3-F1
#
_cell.length_a   1.000
_cell.length_b   1.000
_cell.length_c   1.000
_cell.angle_alpha   90.00
_cell.angle_beta   90.00
_cell.angle_gamma   90.00
#
_symmetry.space_group_name_H-M   'P 1'
#
loop_
_entity.id
_entity.type
_entity.pdbx_description
1 polymer ?
#
loop_
_entity_poly.entity_id
_entity_poly.type
_entity_poly.pdbx_seq_one_letter_code
_entity_poly.pdbx_strand_id
1 'polypeptide(L)'
;MSESRPESTRTAVDSVVDAVRGLVSEGINRRVVVRDSKDDVVLEVPVALGLVAALAAPVVTTIGAGVALVGKCGITIENRRQPGSHPATTVETEQV
;
A
#
# COMPACT_ATOMS: atom_id res chain seq x y z
N MET A 1 45.78 -1.75 -9.44
CA MET A 1 44.82 -1.66 -10.57
C MET A 1 43.53 -2.29 -10.08
N SER A 2 42.56 -1.45 -9.71
CA SER A 2 41.27 -1.89 -9.17
C SER A 2 40.28 -1.92 -10.33
N GLU A 3 39.71 -3.09 -10.60
CA GLU A 3 38.47 -3.19 -11.37
C GLU A 3 37.47 -3.97 -10.53
N SER A 4 36.64 -3.24 -9.79
CA SER A 4 35.48 -3.81 -9.09
C SER A 4 34.42 -4.13 -10.15
N ARG A 5 34.45 -5.37 -10.67
CA ARG A 5 33.44 -5.84 -11.62
C ARG A 5 32.14 -6.09 -10.84
N PRO A 6 30.99 -5.51 -11.24
CA PRO A 6 29.72 -5.82 -10.61
C PRO A 6 29.34 -7.26 -10.98
N GLU A 7 29.78 -8.20 -10.15
CA GLU A 7 29.42 -9.61 -10.25
C GLU A 7 27.95 -9.79 -9.84
N SER A 8 27.19 -10.30 -10.80
CA SER A 8 25.73 -10.34 -10.88
C SER A 8 25.04 -10.76 -9.57
N THR A 9 24.46 -9.79 -8.87
CA THR A 9 23.47 -10.00 -7.80
C THR A 9 22.07 -10.29 -8.36
N ARG A 10 21.91 -10.44 -9.68
CA ARG A 10 20.61 -10.58 -10.34
C ARG A 10 19.82 -11.77 -9.81
N THR A 11 20.48 -12.92 -9.58
CA THR A 11 19.86 -14.13 -9.00
C THR A 11 19.47 -13.96 -7.53
N ALA A 12 20.28 -13.21 -6.76
CA ALA A 12 19.97 -12.91 -5.37
C ALA A 12 18.78 -11.95 -5.25
N VAL A 13 18.71 -10.94 -6.12
CA VAL A 13 17.56 -10.04 -6.23
C VAL A 13 16.32 -10.81 -6.65
N ASP A 14 16.42 -11.69 -7.65
CA ASP A 14 15.30 -12.52 -8.13
C ASP A 14 14.76 -13.43 -7.02
N SER A 15 15.66 -14.04 -6.22
CA SER A 15 15.28 -14.89 -5.08
C SER A 15 14.58 -14.13 -3.97
N VAL A 16 15.00 -12.88 -3.69
CA VAL A 16 14.32 -12.01 -2.72
C VAL A 16 12.95 -11.60 -3.25
N VAL A 17 12.85 -11.26 -4.54
CA VAL A 17 11.57 -10.90 -5.18
C VAL A 17 10.60 -12.08 -5.18
N ASP A 18 11.09 -13.29 -5.46
CA ASP A 18 10.28 -14.51 -5.47
C ASP A 18 9.80 -14.90 -4.06
N ALA A 19 10.68 -14.82 -3.05
CA ALA A 19 10.31 -15.02 -1.65
C ALA A 19 9.27 -13.99 -1.17
N VAL A 20 9.43 -12.72 -1.55
CA VAL A 20 8.45 -11.66 -1.26
C VAL A 20 7.12 -11.94 -1.98
N ARG A 21 7.15 -12.40 -3.23
CA ARG A 21 5.94 -12.82 -3.98
C ARG A 21 5.21 -13.99 -3.32
N GLY A 22 5.94 -14.97 -2.81
CA GLY A 22 5.39 -16.09 -2.04
C GLY A 22 4.70 -15.63 -0.75
N LEU A 23 5.37 -14.79 0.03
CA LEU A 23 4.83 -14.20 1.27
C LEU A 23 3.61 -13.30 1.02
N VAL A 24 3.62 -12.54 -0.08
CA VAL A 24 2.49 -11.68 -0.47
C VAL A 24 1.30 -12.55 -0.92
N SER A 25 1.52 -13.67 -1.60
CA SER A 25 0.42 -14.54 -2.07
C SER A 25 -0.30 -15.27 -0.92
N GLU A 26 0.40 -15.68 0.12
CA GLU A 26 -0.21 -16.36 1.30
C GLU A 26 -0.64 -15.36 2.40
N GLY A 27 -0.02 -14.18 2.46
CA GLY A 27 -0.26 -13.14 3.48
C GLY A 27 -1.15 -11.95 3.06
N ILE A 28 -1.57 -11.86 1.79
CA ILE A 28 -2.38 -10.74 1.24
C ILE A 28 -3.70 -10.52 1.99
N ASN A 29 -4.22 -11.57 2.64
CA ASN A 29 -5.51 -11.50 3.32
C ASN A 29 -5.47 -10.71 4.63
N ARG A 30 -4.28 -10.29 5.11
CA ARG A 30 -4.16 -9.41 6.27
C ARG A 30 -4.29 -7.95 5.86
N ARG A 31 -5.41 -7.35 6.26
CA ARG A 31 -5.71 -5.93 6.11
C ARG A 31 -5.73 -5.25 7.48
N VAL A 32 -5.22 -4.04 7.53
CA VAL A 32 -5.37 -3.13 8.67
C VAL A 32 -6.60 -2.28 8.40
N VAL A 33 -7.58 -2.35 9.30
CA VAL A 33 -8.83 -1.59 9.22
C VAL A 33 -8.81 -0.53 10.32
N VAL A 34 -8.90 0.74 9.95
CA VAL A 34 -9.08 1.85 10.88
C VAL A 34 -10.57 2.21 10.87
N ARG A 35 -11.16 2.29 12.06
CA ARG A 35 -12.54 2.70 12.26
C ARG A 35 -12.60 4.02 13.01
N ASP A 36 -13.62 4.82 12.71
CA ASP A 36 -13.94 6.01 13.51
C ASP A 36 -14.71 5.63 14.80
N SER A 37 -14.94 6.62 15.66
CA SER A 37 -15.79 6.54 16.86
C SER A 37 -17.18 5.94 16.62
N LYS A 38 -17.69 5.97 15.39
CA LYS A 38 -18.97 5.37 14.98
C LYS A 38 -18.87 3.93 14.46
N ASP A 39 -17.72 3.28 14.61
CA ASP A 39 -17.38 1.95 14.06
C ASP A 39 -17.38 1.88 12.52
N ASP A 40 -17.49 3.03 11.84
CA ASP A 40 -17.42 3.13 10.38
C ASP A 40 -15.97 3.00 9.90
N VAL A 41 -15.76 2.21 8.84
CA VAL A 41 -14.42 1.94 8.29
C VAL A 41 -13.94 3.16 7.50
N VAL A 42 -12.98 3.89 8.06
CA VAL A 42 -12.41 5.08 7.42
C VAL A 42 -11.21 4.77 6.52
N LEU A 43 -10.50 3.67 6.79
CA LEU A 43 -9.33 3.26 6.02
C LEU A 43 -9.13 1.76 6.13
N GLU A 44 -8.96 1.10 4.99
CA GLU A 44 -8.57 -0.31 4.93
C GLU A 44 -7.36 -0.46 4.01
N VAL A 45 -6.24 -0.95 4.55
CA VAL A 45 -4.99 -1.13 3.80
C VAL A 45 -4.37 -2.51 4.04
N PRO A 46 -3.96 -3.25 2.98
CA PRO A 46 -3.23 -4.50 3.14
C PRO A 46 -1.88 -4.29 3.82
N VAL A 47 -1.51 -5.17 4.76
CA VAL A 47 -0.19 -5.10 5.44
C VAL A 47 0.96 -5.23 4.43
N ALA A 48 0.77 -6.06 3.40
CA ALA A 48 1.75 -6.24 2.31
C ALA A 48 2.09 -4.93 1.60
N LEU A 49 1.11 -4.04 1.42
CA LEU A 49 1.33 -2.73 0.82
C LEU A 49 2.25 -1.87 1.70
N GLY A 50 2.05 -1.91 3.02
CA GLY A 50 2.90 -1.21 3.98
C GLY A 50 4.35 -1.70 3.97
N LEU A 51 4.58 -3.00 3.85
CA LEU A 51 5.93 -3.57 3.79
C LEU A 51 6.68 -3.16 2.51
N VAL A 52 6.02 -3.28 1.35
CA VAL A 52 6.60 -2.84 0.07
C VAL A 52 6.87 -1.34 0.10
N ALA A 53 5.93 -0.55 0.61
CA ALA A 53 6.10 0.89 0.75
C ALA A 53 7.27 1.24 1.68
N ALA A 54 7.46 0.55 2.81
CA ALA A 54 8.56 0.79 3.73
C ALA A 54 9.93 0.53 3.10
N LEU A 55 10.05 -0.52 2.28
CA LEU A 55 11.29 -0.84 1.57
C LEU A 55 11.57 0.13 0.40
N ALA A 56 10.52 0.53 -0.32
CA ALA A 56 10.64 1.48 -1.43
C ALA A 56 10.73 2.94 -0.96
N ALA A 57 10.33 3.24 0.28
CA ALA A 57 10.23 4.59 0.82
C ALA A 57 11.52 5.41 0.67
N PRO A 58 12.74 4.90 0.94
CA PRO A 58 13.95 5.70 0.83
C PRO A 58 14.18 6.26 -0.57
N VAL A 59 14.05 5.41 -1.60
CA VAL A 59 14.27 5.80 -3.00
C VAL A 59 13.20 6.78 -3.47
N VAL A 60 11.94 6.45 -3.18
CA VAL A 60 10.80 7.32 -3.51
C VAL A 60 10.91 8.66 -2.79
N THR A 61 11.38 8.66 -1.53
CA THR A 61 11.59 9.88 -0.73
C THR A 61 12.68 10.75 -1.31
N THR A 62 13.82 10.19 -1.73
CA THR A 62 14.88 10.99 -2.37
C THR A 62 14.38 11.67 -3.64
N ILE A 63 13.68 10.94 -4.51
CA ILE A 63 13.12 11.48 -5.75
C ILE A 63 12.03 12.50 -5.42
N GLY A 64 11.09 12.16 -4.54
CA GLY A 64 9.96 12.99 -4.16
C GLY A 64 10.39 14.29 -3.47
N ALA A 65 11.36 14.21 -2.56
CA ALA A 65 11.96 15.39 -1.92
C ALA A 65 12.67 16.28 -2.94
N GLY A 66 13.45 15.70 -3.85
CA GLY A 66 14.08 16.45 -4.94
C GLY A 66 13.06 17.17 -5.82
N VAL A 67 12.01 16.47 -6.24
CA VAL A 67 10.91 17.06 -7.04
C VAL A 67 10.18 18.15 -6.26
N ALA A 68 9.90 17.93 -4.98
CA ALA A 68 9.24 18.91 -4.12
C ALA A 68 10.06 20.19 -3.93
N LEU A 69 11.40 20.09 -3.92
CA LEU A 69 12.30 21.24 -3.80
C LEU A 69 12.45 22.03 -5.11
N VAL A 70 12.43 21.35 -6.26
CA VAL A 70 12.69 21.97 -7.57
C VAL A 70 11.41 22.41 -8.29
N GLY A 71 10.28 21.77 -8.03
CA GLY A 71 9.00 22.03 -8.68
C GLY A 71 8.08 22.96 -7.88
N LYS A 72 7.31 23.80 -8.58
CA LYS A 72 6.09 24.42 -8.01
C LYS A 72 5.01 23.34 -7.91
N CYS A 73 5.14 22.44 -6.94
CA CYS A 73 4.16 21.39 -6.71
C CYS A 73 2.98 21.95 -5.90
N GLY A 74 1.78 21.89 -6.46
CA GLY A 74 0.53 22.16 -5.73
C GLY A 74 -0.02 20.85 -5.17
N ILE A 75 -0.20 20.76 -3.86
CA ILE A 75 -0.86 19.63 -3.21
C ILE A 75 -2.34 19.98 -3.08
N THR A 76 -3.18 19.50 -3.99
CA THR A 76 -4.64 19.63 -3.89
C THR A 76 -5.19 18.41 -3.17
N ILE A 77 -5.65 18.61 -1.93
CA ILE A 77 -6.33 17.56 -1.16
C ILE A 77 -7.83 17.69 -1.41
N GLU A 78 -8.34 16.82 -2.27
CA GLU A 78 -9.78 16.65 -2.46
C GLU A 78 -10.31 15.72 -1.36
N ASN A 79 -11.00 16.28 -0.36
CA ASN A 79 -11.77 15.49 0.58
C ASN A 79 -13.02 14.97 -0.12
N ARG A 80 -12.89 13.84 -0.82
CA ARG A 80 -14.07 13.10 -1.26
C ARG A 80 -14.64 12.45 0.01
N ARG A 81 -15.55 13.14 0.70
CA ARG A 81 -16.49 12.48 1.61
C ARG A 81 -17.17 11.40 0.78
N GLN A 82 -16.73 10.16 0.90
CA GLN A 82 -17.41 9.07 0.26
C GLN A 82 -18.71 8.90 1.06
N PRO A 83 -19.88 9.06 0.42
CA PRO A 83 -21.15 8.76 1.05
C PRO A 83 -21.09 7.31 1.49
N GLY A 84 -21.44 7.09 2.76
CA GLY A 84 -21.58 5.75 3.31
C GLY A 84 -22.38 4.90 2.33
N SER A 85 -21.80 3.77 1.96
CA SER A 85 -22.55 2.68 1.37
C SER A 85 -23.70 2.38 2.32
N HIS A 86 -24.92 2.67 1.85
CA HIS A 86 -26.15 2.54 2.60
C HIS A 86 -26.22 1.21 3.36
N PRO A 87 -26.74 1.22 4.59
CA PRO A 87 -27.17 0.00 5.24
C PRO A 87 -28.30 -0.56 4.38
N ALA A 88 -28.10 -1.75 3.81
CA ALA A 88 -29.25 -2.59 3.53
C ALA A 88 -29.78 -3.09 4.88
N THR A 89 -30.49 -2.22 5.60
CA THR A 89 -31.46 -2.67 6.60
C THR A 89 -32.53 -3.44 5.86
N THR A 90 -32.49 -4.75 6.06
CA THR A 90 -33.59 -5.63 6.47
C THR A 90 -34.92 -5.58 5.69
N VAL A 91 -35.44 -6.80 5.46
CA VAL A 91 -36.86 -7.23 5.38
C VAL A 91 -37.41 -7.50 3.97
N GLU A 92 -37.41 -8.78 3.58
CA GLU A 92 -38.50 -9.60 2.97
C GLU A 92 -37.84 -10.92 2.50
N THR A 93 -38.31 -12.15 2.73
CA THR A 93 -39.62 -12.77 3.02
C THR A 93 -39.36 -14.20 3.52
N GLU A 94 -39.92 -14.64 4.65
CA GLU A 94 -40.43 -16.03 4.79
C GLU A 94 -41.39 -16.12 5.98
N GLN A 95 -42.69 -15.98 5.70
CA GLN A 95 -43.73 -16.71 6.39
C GLN A 95 -44.35 -17.65 5.35
N VAL A 96 -44.25 -18.96 5.58
CA VAL A 96 -45.19 -19.99 5.09
C VAL A 96 -45.48 -20.92 6.26
#